data_AF-A0A9W8PX05-F1
#
_entry.id   AF-A0A9W8PX05-F1
#
_cell.length_a   1.000
_cell.length_b   1.000
_cell.length_c   1.000
_cell.angle_alpha   90.00
_cell.angle_beta   90.00
_cell.angle_gamma   90.00
#
_symmetry.space_group_name_H-M   'P 1'
#
loop_
_entity.id
_entity.type
_entity.pdbx_description
1 polymer ?
#
loop_
_entity_poly.entity_id
_entity_poly.type
_entity_poly.pdbx_seq_one_letter_code
_entity_poly.pdbx_strand_id
1 'polypeptide(L)'
;MLRFLQVLTQGPDATNPGAGNNYRRTEETDLTSEQASSQVHGLEDRLTSETHLRRFTETVLDSRQQEIEDREMEKDELALRVETLQQQLTSTQRQLAEAQDQVFRLQPRRKDITESEAKDAYKTLVGNVQRWVENRAGPVIDDLESGRLATRAVPPEGSRLATLLREQSRRCISVSQTDEFHIIGAIMNYLHITMFSKSFYCPLDDGEDGGTSTWIDELENTMSRLQRELDGNGISILLLTI
;
A
#
# COMPACT_ATOMS: atom_id res chain seq x y z
N MET A 1 13.80 -26.63 11.82
CA MET A 1 12.86 -27.64 12.37
C MET A 1 12.79 -28.81 11.39
N LEU A 2 13.56 -29.86 11.64
CA LEU A 2 13.65 -31.05 10.79
C LEU A 2 13.10 -32.25 11.57
N ARG A 3 11.82 -32.57 11.39
CA ARG A 3 11.23 -33.85 11.77
C ARG A 3 10.00 -34.05 10.90
N PHE A 4 10.07 -34.87 9.86
CA PHE A 4 8.96 -35.70 9.34
C PHE A 4 9.49 -36.49 8.13
N LEU A 5 10.29 -37.51 8.41
CA LEU A 5 10.63 -38.56 7.45
C LEU A 5 10.93 -39.82 8.23
N GLN A 6 9.90 -40.54 8.68
CA GLN A 6 10.02 -41.97 8.98
C GLN A 6 8.66 -42.67 9.19
N VAL A 7 7.81 -42.78 8.15
CA VAL A 7 6.84 -43.88 8.11
C VAL A 7 6.56 -44.27 6.66
N LEU A 8 7.43 -45.08 6.07
CA LEU A 8 7.04 -46.04 5.04
C LEU A 8 7.91 -47.29 5.21
N THR A 9 7.31 -48.45 4.94
CA THR A 9 7.83 -49.83 4.89
C THR A 9 7.38 -50.75 6.03
N GLN A 10 6.13 -51.22 5.94
CA GLN A 10 5.81 -52.60 6.30
C GLN A 10 5.13 -53.24 5.08
N GLY A 11 5.94 -53.85 4.23
CA GLY A 11 5.54 -54.91 3.31
C GLY A 11 6.02 -56.25 3.90
N PRO A 12 5.29 -57.35 3.66
CA PRO A 12 5.42 -58.59 4.43
C PRO A 12 6.66 -59.38 4.02
N ASP A 13 7.39 -59.84 5.02
CA ASP A 13 8.59 -60.68 4.86
C ASP A 13 8.17 -62.13 4.64
N ALA A 14 8.57 -62.70 3.51
CA ALA A 14 8.38 -64.09 3.15
C ALA A 14 9.67 -64.86 3.43
N THR A 15 9.65 -65.78 4.40
CA THR A 15 10.60 -66.90 4.42
C THR A 15 10.00 -68.10 5.18
N ASN A 16 9.82 -69.21 4.45
CA ASN A 16 9.57 -70.59 4.93
C ASN A 16 10.84 -71.12 5.67
N PRO A 17 10.91 -72.30 6.36
CA PRO A 17 10.14 -73.55 6.14
C PRO A 17 9.78 -74.39 7.40
N GLY A 18 8.94 -75.42 7.25
CA GLY A 18 8.72 -76.42 8.32
C GLY A 18 7.93 -77.65 7.86
N ALA A 19 8.57 -78.82 7.94
CA ALA A 19 8.10 -80.14 7.51
C ALA A 19 6.99 -80.75 8.40
N GLY A 20 6.22 -81.69 7.85
CA GLY A 20 5.35 -82.58 8.64
C GLY A 20 4.46 -83.50 7.80
N ASN A 21 4.86 -84.78 7.73
CA ASN A 21 4.19 -85.94 7.11
C ASN A 21 2.68 -86.08 7.41
N ASN A 22 1.92 -86.69 6.48
CA ASN A 22 1.38 -88.05 6.68
C ASN A 22 0.67 -88.66 5.46
N TYR A 23 0.80 -90.00 5.41
CA TYR A 23 0.34 -90.93 4.38
C TYR A 23 -1.17 -91.27 4.47
N ARG A 24 -1.68 -91.78 3.33
CA ARG A 24 -2.71 -92.83 3.15
C ARG A 24 -4.17 -92.35 3.02
N ARG A 25 -4.78 -92.60 1.85
CA ARG A 25 -5.46 -93.86 1.49
C ARG A 25 -6.32 -93.65 0.23
N THR A 26 -6.15 -94.54 -0.74
CA THR A 26 -7.00 -94.75 -1.92
C THR A 26 -8.40 -95.17 -1.49
N GLU A 27 -9.44 -94.63 -2.12
CA GLU A 27 -10.66 -95.37 -2.45
C GLU A 27 -11.43 -94.59 -3.52
N GLU A 28 -11.46 -95.17 -4.72
CA GLU A 28 -12.40 -94.85 -5.79
C GLU A 28 -13.80 -95.29 -5.36
N THR A 29 -14.80 -94.41 -5.46
CA THR A 29 -16.17 -94.85 -5.74
C THR A 29 -16.89 -93.79 -6.58
N ASP A 30 -17.33 -94.28 -7.72
CA ASP A 30 -18.17 -93.73 -8.79
C ASP A 30 -19.49 -93.10 -8.29
N LEU A 31 -19.70 -91.80 -8.50
CA LEU A 31 -21.02 -91.13 -8.50
C LEU A 31 -21.04 -89.87 -9.40
N THR A 32 -21.78 -90.01 -10.51
CA THR A 32 -22.67 -89.06 -11.21
C THR A 32 -22.12 -87.79 -11.91
N SER A 33 -22.35 -87.77 -13.23
CA SER A 33 -22.20 -86.65 -14.18
C SER A 33 -22.89 -85.33 -13.77
N GLU A 34 -23.77 -85.32 -12.75
CA GLU A 34 -24.39 -84.12 -12.16
C GLU A 34 -23.51 -83.44 -11.09
N GLN A 35 -22.65 -84.18 -10.38
CA GLN A 35 -21.69 -83.61 -9.42
C GLN A 35 -20.54 -82.90 -10.14
N ALA A 36 -20.11 -83.43 -11.29
CA ALA A 36 -19.08 -82.80 -12.11
C ALA A 36 -19.55 -81.47 -12.73
N SER A 37 -20.80 -81.37 -13.22
CA SER A 37 -21.30 -80.10 -13.76
C SER A 37 -21.52 -79.06 -12.65
N SER A 38 -22.01 -79.47 -11.48
CA SER A 38 -22.17 -78.59 -10.31
C SER A 38 -20.83 -78.07 -9.78
N GLN A 39 -19.79 -78.92 -9.80
CA GLN A 39 -18.44 -78.53 -9.39
C GLN A 39 -17.77 -77.61 -10.42
N VAL A 40 -17.98 -77.85 -11.72
CA VAL A 40 -17.51 -76.96 -12.79
C VAL A 40 -18.20 -75.60 -12.70
N HIS A 41 -19.51 -75.55 -12.44
CA HIS A 41 -20.23 -74.29 -12.29
C HIS A 41 -19.77 -73.51 -11.06
N GLY A 42 -19.54 -74.18 -9.93
CA GLY A 42 -18.96 -73.54 -8.73
C GLY A 42 -17.51 -73.05 -8.92
N LEU A 43 -16.72 -73.68 -9.79
CA LEU A 43 -15.38 -73.20 -10.16
C LEU A 43 -15.45 -71.98 -11.10
N GLU A 44 -16.42 -71.94 -12.00
CA GLU A 44 -16.67 -70.83 -12.90
C GLU A 44 -17.18 -69.58 -12.15
N ASP A 45 -18.09 -69.74 -11.20
CA ASP A 45 -18.52 -68.68 -10.28
C ASP A 45 -17.36 -68.15 -9.42
N ARG A 46 -16.44 -69.04 -9.02
CA ARG A 46 -15.24 -68.67 -8.27
C ARG A 46 -14.22 -67.92 -9.16
N LEU A 47 -14.10 -68.30 -10.42
CA LEU A 47 -13.22 -67.62 -11.38
C LEU A 47 -13.77 -66.23 -11.76
N THR A 48 -15.09 -66.11 -11.95
CA THR A 48 -15.75 -64.82 -12.24
C THR A 48 -15.69 -63.87 -11.06
N SER A 49 -15.90 -64.36 -9.83
CA SER A 49 -15.73 -63.55 -8.62
C SER A 49 -14.28 -63.12 -8.40
N GLU A 50 -13.30 -63.98 -8.70
CA GLU A 50 -11.88 -63.64 -8.59
C GLU A 50 -11.45 -62.61 -9.63
N THR A 51 -11.90 -62.77 -10.89
CA THR A 51 -11.63 -61.79 -11.95
C THR A 51 -12.30 -60.44 -11.68
N HIS A 52 -13.51 -60.43 -11.11
CA HIS A 52 -14.15 -59.20 -10.61
C HIS A 52 -13.35 -58.56 -9.48
N LEU A 53 -12.87 -59.34 -8.52
CA LEU A 53 -12.07 -58.83 -7.43
C LEU A 53 -10.76 -58.20 -7.93
N ARG A 54 -10.07 -58.85 -8.88
CA ARG A 54 -8.84 -58.30 -9.50
C ARG A 54 -9.08 -56.97 -10.16
N ARG A 55 -10.10 -56.87 -11.03
CA ARG A 55 -10.44 -55.63 -11.72
C ARG A 55 -10.82 -54.52 -10.73
N PHE A 56 -11.58 -54.87 -9.70
CA PHE A 56 -11.92 -53.91 -8.64
C PHE A 56 -10.67 -53.39 -7.93
N THR A 57 -9.75 -54.28 -7.52
CA THR A 57 -8.49 -53.86 -6.90
C THR A 57 -7.61 -53.05 -7.84
N GLU A 58 -7.54 -53.39 -9.12
CA GLU A 58 -6.83 -52.62 -10.14
C GLU A 58 -7.39 -51.21 -10.24
N THR A 59 -8.72 -51.06 -10.39
CA THR A 59 -9.37 -49.75 -10.46
C THR A 59 -9.16 -48.91 -9.19
N VAL A 60 -9.19 -49.52 -8.01
CA VAL A 60 -8.93 -48.81 -6.75
C VAL A 60 -7.48 -48.36 -6.65
N LEU A 61 -6.53 -49.19 -7.10
CA LEU A 61 -5.12 -48.84 -7.11
C LEU A 61 -4.83 -47.74 -8.14
N ASP A 62 -5.39 -47.82 -9.34
CA ASP A 62 -5.27 -46.78 -10.38
C ASP A 62 -5.86 -45.45 -9.91
N SER A 63 -7.05 -45.48 -9.30
CA SER A 63 -7.67 -44.29 -8.73
C SER A 63 -6.80 -43.67 -7.64
N ARG A 64 -6.20 -44.49 -6.78
CA ARG A 64 -5.32 -44.00 -5.71
C ARG A 64 -4.00 -43.47 -6.25
N GLN A 65 -3.47 -44.07 -7.32
CA GLN A 65 -2.27 -43.62 -7.99
C GLN A 65 -2.48 -42.24 -8.61
N GLN A 66 -3.60 -42.05 -9.33
CA GLN A 66 -3.98 -40.75 -9.87
C GLN A 66 -4.11 -39.69 -8.78
N GLU A 67 -4.74 -40.04 -7.65
CA GLU A 67 -4.92 -39.14 -6.50
C GLU A 67 -3.61 -38.72 -5.83
N ILE A 68 -2.55 -39.54 -5.97
CA ILE A 68 -1.21 -39.21 -5.47
C ILE A 68 -0.51 -38.28 -6.46
N GLU A 69 -0.57 -38.58 -7.76
CA GLU A 69 0.03 -37.75 -8.80
C GLU A 69 -0.55 -36.33 -8.83
N ASP A 70 -1.88 -36.20 -8.70
CA ASP A 70 -2.56 -34.91 -8.63
C ASP A 70 -2.08 -34.09 -7.41
N ARG A 71 -1.90 -34.74 -6.26
CA ARG A 71 -1.37 -34.09 -5.05
C ARG A 71 0.10 -33.72 -5.15
N GLU A 72 0.90 -34.55 -5.82
CA GLU A 72 2.31 -34.25 -6.05
C GLU A 72 2.45 -33.03 -6.97
N MET A 73 1.64 -32.94 -8.02
CA MET A 73 1.54 -31.75 -8.86
C MET A 73 1.13 -30.50 -8.07
N GLU A 74 0.06 -30.58 -7.26
CA GLU A 74 -0.39 -29.44 -6.44
C GLU A 74 0.70 -29.00 -5.44
N LYS A 75 1.38 -29.95 -4.81
CA LYS A 75 2.49 -29.68 -3.89
C LYS A 75 3.64 -28.97 -4.58
N ASP A 76 4.00 -29.38 -5.80
CA ASP A 76 5.07 -28.76 -6.58
C ASP A 76 4.67 -27.34 -7.04
N GLU A 77 3.41 -27.12 -7.44
CA GLU A 77 2.88 -25.79 -7.77
C GLU A 77 2.91 -24.85 -6.54
N LEU A 78 2.43 -25.33 -5.39
CA LEU A 78 2.44 -24.58 -4.14
C LEU A 78 3.87 -24.24 -3.70
N ALA A 79 4.82 -25.17 -3.87
CA ALA A 79 6.23 -24.92 -3.55
C ALA A 79 6.81 -23.77 -4.40
N LEU A 80 6.53 -23.77 -5.71
CA LEU A 80 6.94 -22.69 -6.60
C LEU A 80 6.29 -21.34 -6.23
N ARG A 81 5.02 -21.37 -5.83
CA ARG A 81 4.27 -20.19 -5.39
C ARG A 81 4.91 -19.60 -4.13
N VAL A 82 5.25 -20.43 -3.15
CA VAL A 82 5.92 -20.02 -1.91
C VAL A 82 7.27 -19.39 -2.19
N GLU A 83 8.09 -20.02 -3.04
CA GLU A 83 9.39 -19.47 -3.43
C GLU A 83 9.24 -18.09 -4.09
N THR A 84 8.31 -17.96 -5.03
CA THR A 84 8.05 -16.68 -5.73
C THR A 84 7.62 -15.59 -4.75
N LEU A 85 6.68 -15.90 -3.85
CA LEU A 85 6.21 -14.94 -2.84
C LEU A 85 7.34 -14.55 -1.87
N GLN A 86 8.23 -15.47 -1.52
CA GLN A 86 9.35 -15.20 -0.64
C GLN A 86 10.40 -14.30 -1.32
N GLN A 87 10.66 -14.49 -2.61
CA GLN A 87 11.48 -13.58 -3.41
C GLN A 87 10.85 -12.18 -3.51
N GLN A 88 9.53 -12.10 -3.71
CA GLN A 88 8.82 -10.81 -3.74
C GLN A 88 8.87 -10.09 -2.38
N LEU A 89 8.71 -10.83 -1.28
CA LEU A 89 8.74 -10.28 0.08
C LEU A 89 10.14 -9.74 0.42
N THR A 90 11.19 -10.47 0.08
CA THR A 90 12.57 -10.00 0.30
C THR A 90 12.90 -8.78 -0.56
N SER A 91 12.45 -8.75 -1.82
CA SER A 91 12.61 -7.60 -2.71
C SER A 91 11.90 -6.35 -2.19
N THR A 92 10.64 -6.49 -1.76
CA THR A 92 9.84 -5.37 -1.21
C THR A 92 10.41 -4.87 0.11
N GLN A 93 10.88 -5.76 0.99
CA GLN A 93 11.58 -5.36 2.22
C GLN A 93 12.87 -4.58 1.92
N ARG A 94 13.64 -4.98 0.90
CA ARG A 94 14.83 -4.24 0.47
C ARG A 94 14.46 -2.85 -0.04
N GLN A 95 13.44 -2.74 -0.88
CA GLN A 95 12.95 -1.45 -1.38
C GLN A 95 12.46 -0.55 -0.25
N LEU A 96 11.78 -1.11 0.76
CA LEU A 96 11.36 -0.37 1.95
C LEU A 96 12.56 0.18 2.72
N ALA A 97 13.59 -0.64 2.93
CA ALA A 97 14.82 -0.22 3.61
C ALA A 97 15.57 0.88 2.84
N GLU A 98 15.68 0.74 1.51
CA GLU A 98 16.28 1.76 0.63
C GLU A 98 15.48 3.07 0.64
N ALA A 99 14.14 2.99 0.59
CA ALA A 99 13.27 4.16 0.68
C ALA A 99 13.37 4.84 2.06
N GLN A 100 13.45 4.08 3.14
CA GLN A 100 13.67 4.63 4.48
C GLN A 100 15.01 5.38 4.55
N ASP A 101 16.12 4.78 4.11
CA ASP A 101 17.43 5.45 4.07
C ASP A 101 17.39 6.72 3.20
N GLN A 102 16.70 6.70 2.06
CA GLN A 102 16.51 7.90 1.24
C GLN A 102 15.70 8.98 1.96
N VAL A 103 14.58 8.65 2.58
CA VAL A 103 13.75 9.61 3.33
C VAL A 103 14.55 10.26 4.47
N PHE A 104 15.34 9.48 5.22
CA PHE A 104 16.14 10.02 6.32
C PHE A 104 17.38 10.81 5.87
N ARG A 105 17.91 10.53 4.68
CA ARG A 105 18.99 11.35 4.07
C ARG A 105 18.48 12.66 3.50
N LEU A 106 17.27 12.66 2.95
CA LEU A 106 16.65 13.84 2.33
C LEU A 106 16.02 14.77 3.35
N GLN A 107 15.66 14.29 4.55
CA GLN A 107 15.30 15.17 5.64
C GLN A 107 16.52 16.03 6.00
N PRO A 108 16.43 17.38 5.88
CA PRO A 108 17.43 18.26 6.44
C PRO A 108 17.53 17.88 7.91
N ARG A 109 18.68 17.34 8.35
CA ARG A 109 18.94 17.15 9.77
C ARG A 109 18.70 18.49 10.42
N ARG A 110 17.57 18.65 11.13
CA ARG A 110 17.28 19.84 11.89
C ARG A 110 18.46 19.98 12.84
N LYS A 111 19.35 20.92 12.55
CA LYS A 111 20.36 21.33 13.53
C LYS A 111 19.56 22.01 14.61
N ASP A 112 19.50 21.39 15.78
CA ASP A 112 18.97 22.06 16.96
C ASP A 112 19.77 23.35 17.13
N ILE A 113 19.08 24.48 17.00
CA ILE A 113 19.68 25.79 17.22
C ILE A 113 20.14 25.83 18.67
N THR A 114 21.43 26.07 18.88
CA THR A 114 21.96 26.18 20.24
C THR A 114 21.41 27.45 20.90
N GLU A 115 21.29 27.48 22.23
CA GLU A 115 20.76 28.64 22.95
C GLU A 115 21.55 29.94 22.63
N SER A 116 22.87 29.82 22.44
CA SER A 116 23.73 30.93 22.01
C SER A 116 23.40 31.42 20.60
N GLU A 117 23.23 30.50 19.64
CA GLU A 117 22.85 30.87 18.26
C GLU A 117 21.47 31.52 18.21
N ALA A 118 20.52 31.03 19.01
CA ALA A 118 19.19 31.63 19.12
C ALA A 118 19.26 33.05 19.69
N LYS A 119 20.09 33.29 20.72
CA LYS A 119 20.31 34.63 21.28
C LYS A 119 20.94 35.59 20.29
N ASP A 120 21.92 35.14 19.50
CA ASP A 120 22.59 35.98 18.52
C ASP A 120 21.71 36.27 17.30
N ALA A 121 20.94 35.27 16.83
CA ALA A 121 19.92 35.45 15.81
C ALA A 121 18.83 36.45 16.27
N TYR A 122 18.39 36.34 17.53
CA TYR A 122 17.43 37.27 18.12
C TYR A 122 17.98 38.70 18.16
N LYS A 123 19.20 38.91 18.66
CA LYS A 123 19.84 40.24 18.67
C LYS A 123 19.98 40.82 17.25
N THR A 124 20.35 39.98 16.29
CA THR A 124 20.47 40.37 14.89
C THR A 124 19.11 40.79 14.32
N LEU A 125 18.06 40.02 14.60
CA LEU A 125 16.69 40.35 14.20
C LEU A 125 16.23 41.67 14.80
N VAL A 126 16.41 41.86 16.12
CA VAL A 126 16.04 43.11 16.81
C VAL A 126 16.77 44.31 16.19
N GLY A 127 18.09 44.20 15.97
CA GLY A 127 18.85 45.26 15.31
C GLY A 127 18.40 45.54 13.88
N ASN A 128 18.01 44.51 13.14
CA ASN A 128 17.48 44.66 11.77
C ASN A 128 16.11 45.34 11.77
N VAL A 129 15.21 44.95 12.67
CA VAL A 129 13.89 45.59 12.84
C VAL A 129 14.08 47.05 13.25
N GLN A 130 14.95 47.33 14.22
CA GLN A 130 15.22 48.69 14.67
C GLN A 130 15.73 49.56 13.51
N ARG A 131 16.76 49.10 12.76
CA ARG A 131 17.25 49.84 11.59
C ARG A 131 16.19 49.99 10.51
N TRP A 132 15.33 48.99 10.31
CA TRP A 132 14.24 49.11 9.35
C TRP A 132 13.24 50.18 9.79
N VAL A 133 12.84 50.20 11.06
CA VAL A 133 11.92 51.22 11.58
C VAL A 133 12.55 52.61 11.44
N GLU A 134 13.78 52.80 11.88
CA GLU A 134 14.47 54.08 11.83
C GLU A 134 14.66 54.60 10.39
N ASN A 135 15.00 53.72 9.44
CA ASN A 135 15.32 54.15 8.08
C ASN A 135 14.14 54.12 7.10
N ARG A 136 13.09 53.34 7.38
CA ARG A 136 11.98 53.10 6.45
C ARG A 136 10.61 53.49 7.00
N ALA A 137 10.38 53.48 8.31
CA ALA A 137 9.04 53.74 8.84
C ALA A 137 8.63 55.21 8.70
N GLY A 138 9.55 56.16 8.92
CA GLY A 138 9.27 57.60 8.83
C GLY A 138 8.59 58.00 7.52
N PRO A 139 9.22 57.75 6.34
CA PRO A 139 8.61 58.07 5.05
C PRO A 139 7.25 57.40 4.80
N VAL A 140 7.06 56.16 5.29
CA VAL A 140 5.79 55.43 5.14
C VAL A 140 4.69 56.02 6.02
N ILE A 141 5.02 56.46 7.23
CA ILE A 141 4.10 57.15 8.14
C ILE A 141 3.70 58.50 7.54
N ASP A 142 4.66 59.26 7.01
CA ASP A 142 4.38 60.55 6.34
C ASP A 142 3.48 60.36 5.10
N ASP A 143 3.69 59.29 4.33
CA ASP A 143 2.84 58.94 3.18
C ASP A 143 1.44 58.46 3.60
N LEU A 144 1.32 57.82 4.77
CA LEU A 144 0.04 57.41 5.35
C LEU A 144 -0.76 58.64 5.82
N GLU A 145 -0.13 59.53 6.58
CA GLU A 145 -0.76 60.76 7.10
C GLU A 145 -1.15 61.72 5.98
N SER A 146 -0.34 61.78 4.92
CA SER A 146 -0.65 62.60 3.73
C SER A 146 -1.64 61.93 2.75
N GLY A 147 -2.10 60.71 3.05
CA GLY A 147 -3.06 59.97 2.22
C GLY A 147 -2.49 59.46 0.88
N ARG A 148 -1.18 59.63 0.64
CA ARG A 148 -0.51 59.22 -0.61
C ARG A 148 -0.50 57.71 -0.82
N LEU A 149 -0.49 56.93 0.27
CA LEU A 149 -0.62 55.47 0.18
C LEU A 149 -1.96 55.03 -0.44
N ALA A 150 -3.03 55.80 -0.29
CA ALA A 150 -4.34 55.47 -0.89
C ALA A 150 -4.39 55.77 -2.40
N THR A 151 -3.46 56.60 -2.90
CA THR A 151 -3.32 56.94 -4.32
C THR A 151 -2.25 56.12 -5.04
N ARG A 152 -1.58 55.21 -4.32
CA ARG A 152 -0.58 54.31 -4.88
C ARG A 152 -1.23 53.44 -5.95
N ALA A 153 -0.59 53.36 -7.13
CA ALA A 153 -1.02 52.43 -8.17
C ALA A 153 -1.03 51.01 -7.62
N VAL A 154 -2.18 50.35 -7.69
CA VAL A 154 -2.35 48.96 -7.23
C VAL A 154 -1.45 48.08 -8.10
N PRO A 155 -0.50 47.32 -7.50
CA PRO A 155 0.26 46.35 -8.26
C PRO A 155 -0.71 45.38 -8.95
N PRO A 156 -0.55 45.11 -10.26
CA PRO A 156 -1.47 44.23 -11.01
C PRO A 156 -1.51 42.80 -10.45
N GLU A 157 -0.48 42.38 -9.71
CA GLU A 157 -0.41 41.07 -9.05
C GLU A 157 -1.30 40.98 -7.80
N GLY A 158 -1.38 42.04 -7.00
CA GLY A 158 -2.23 42.07 -5.80
C GLY A 158 -3.72 42.00 -6.13
N SER A 159 -4.15 42.61 -7.24
CA SER A 159 -5.54 42.51 -7.70
C SER A 159 -5.89 41.12 -8.22
N ARG A 160 -4.94 40.42 -8.86
CA ARG A 160 -5.06 39.00 -9.25
C ARG A 160 -5.14 38.09 -8.03
N LEU A 161 -4.30 38.29 -7.02
CA LEU A 161 -4.34 37.47 -5.79
C LEU A 161 -5.62 37.71 -4.99
N ALA A 162 -6.16 38.93 -5.00
CA ALA A 162 -7.42 39.24 -4.33
C ALA A 162 -8.64 38.50 -4.91
N THR A 163 -8.57 37.96 -6.13
CA THR A 163 -9.65 37.12 -6.68
C THR A 163 -9.67 35.71 -6.11
N LEU A 164 -8.56 35.25 -5.50
CA LEU A 164 -8.46 33.94 -4.86
C LEU A 164 -9.11 33.90 -3.47
N LEU A 165 -9.28 35.07 -2.86
CA LEU A 165 -9.94 35.21 -1.56
C LEU A 165 -11.44 34.95 -1.69
N ARG A 166 -12.04 34.32 -0.67
CA ARG A 166 -13.51 34.23 -0.54
C ARG A 166 -14.11 35.63 -0.50
N GLU A 167 -15.31 35.79 -1.03
CA GLU A 167 -15.99 37.09 -1.13
C GLU A 167 -16.11 37.82 0.21
N GLN A 168 -16.34 37.10 1.31
CA GLN A 168 -16.39 37.71 2.64
C GLN A 168 -15.03 38.28 3.09
N SER A 169 -13.94 37.58 2.78
CA SER A 169 -12.57 38.04 3.10
C SER A 169 -12.17 39.23 2.24
N ARG A 170 -12.62 39.28 0.98
CA ARG A 170 -12.37 40.41 0.06
C ARG A 170 -13.00 41.70 0.57
N ARG A 171 -14.18 41.63 1.19
CA ARG A 171 -14.87 42.81 1.77
C ARG A 171 -14.15 43.42 2.96
N CYS A 172 -13.35 42.62 3.66
CA CYS A 172 -12.58 43.07 4.82
C CYS A 172 -11.17 43.57 4.44
N ILE A 173 -10.76 43.45 3.17
CA ILE A 173 -9.43 43.82 2.71
C ILE A 173 -9.54 44.96 1.69
N SER A 174 -8.95 46.11 2.01
CA SER A 174 -8.80 47.19 1.04
C SER A 174 -7.69 46.84 0.05
N VAL A 175 -8.05 46.19 -1.06
CA VAL A 175 -7.12 45.74 -2.13
C VAL A 175 -6.24 46.88 -2.66
N SER A 176 -6.71 48.13 -2.59
CA SER A 176 -5.94 49.32 -2.99
C SER A 176 -4.80 49.71 -2.05
N GLN A 177 -4.82 49.22 -0.81
CA GLN A 177 -3.85 49.58 0.24
C GLN A 177 -3.08 48.36 0.76
N THR A 178 -3.42 47.15 0.30
CA THR A 178 -2.91 45.90 0.85
C THR A 178 -1.83 45.32 -0.07
N ASP A 179 -0.69 45.01 0.51
CA ASP A 179 0.42 44.36 -0.19
C ASP A 179 0.09 42.89 -0.52
N GLU A 180 0.72 42.34 -1.55
CA GLU A 180 0.55 40.94 -1.97
C GLU A 180 0.81 39.95 -0.82
N PHE A 181 1.78 40.24 0.03
CA PHE A 181 2.11 39.44 1.22
C PHE A 181 0.98 39.36 2.23
N HIS A 182 0.16 40.41 2.37
CA HIS A 182 -0.97 40.40 3.28
C HIS A 182 -2.14 39.57 2.73
N ILE A 183 -2.36 39.61 1.41
CA ILE A 183 -3.35 38.76 0.73
C ILE A 183 -2.93 37.29 0.84
N ILE A 184 -1.66 36.98 0.58
CA ILE A 184 -1.08 35.64 0.75
C ILE A 184 -1.23 35.17 2.20
N GLY A 185 -0.91 36.03 3.18
CA GLY A 185 -1.07 35.73 4.60
C GLY A 185 -2.52 35.40 4.98
N ALA A 186 -3.50 36.14 4.43
CA ALA A 186 -4.92 35.86 4.65
C ALA A 186 -5.35 34.49 4.08
N ILE A 187 -4.90 34.16 2.87
CA ILE A 187 -5.15 32.85 2.23
C ILE A 187 -4.52 31.73 3.06
N MET A 188 -3.24 31.86 3.41
CA MET A 188 -2.51 30.84 4.16
C MET A 188 -3.07 30.62 5.56
N ASN A 189 -3.49 31.68 6.25
CA ASN A 189 -4.12 31.58 7.57
C ASN A 189 -5.47 30.85 7.48
N TYR A 190 -6.27 31.13 6.45
CA TYR A 190 -7.51 30.40 6.21
C TYR A 190 -7.27 28.92 5.93
N LEU A 191 -6.31 28.58 5.09
CA LEU A 191 -5.91 27.19 4.82
C LEU A 191 -5.41 26.50 6.08
N HIS A 192 -4.64 27.21 6.91
CA HIS A 192 -4.19 26.68 8.19
C HIS A 192 -5.35 26.34 9.12
N ILE A 193 -6.27 27.28 9.34
CA ILE A 193 -7.41 27.05 10.24
C ILE A 193 -8.35 25.97 9.67
N THR A 194 -8.63 26.00 8.37
CA THR A 194 -9.67 25.16 7.78
C THR A 194 -9.19 23.75 7.45
N MET A 195 -7.92 23.58 7.10
CA MET A 195 -7.34 22.29 6.71
C MET A 195 -6.22 21.83 7.65
N PHE A 196 -5.15 22.60 7.81
CA PHE A 196 -3.93 22.10 8.49
C PHE A 196 -4.03 22.02 10.01
N SER A 197 -4.95 22.75 10.64
CA SER A 197 -5.19 22.71 12.09
C SER A 197 -6.14 21.60 12.50
N LYS A 198 -6.83 20.98 11.53
CA LYS A 198 -7.75 19.86 11.75
C LYS A 198 -7.03 18.53 11.48
N SER A 199 -7.37 17.50 12.24
CA SER A 199 -6.91 16.13 11.97
C SER A 199 -7.43 15.64 10.61
N PHE A 200 -6.64 14.87 9.86
CA PHE A 200 -6.95 14.38 8.50
C PHE A 200 -8.31 13.66 8.31
N TYR A 201 -8.97 13.27 9.40
CA TYR A 201 -10.29 12.62 9.38
C TYR A 201 -11.46 13.57 9.64
N CYS A 202 -11.21 14.88 9.78
CA CYS A 202 -12.27 15.85 9.97
C CYS A 202 -12.90 16.20 8.62
N PRO A 203 -14.22 16.03 8.44
CA PRO A 203 -14.91 16.50 7.25
C PRO A 203 -14.63 17.99 7.02
N LEU A 204 -14.36 18.36 5.77
CA LEU A 204 -14.31 19.76 5.38
C LEU A 204 -15.67 20.39 5.67
N ASP A 205 -15.66 21.69 5.95
CA ASP A 205 -16.90 22.40 6.30
C ASP A 205 -17.78 22.50 5.05
N ASP A 206 -18.72 21.57 4.93
CA ASP A 206 -19.73 21.44 3.86
C ASP A 206 -21.02 22.15 4.30
N GLY A 207 -20.92 23.44 4.63
CA GLY A 207 -22.10 24.29 4.81
C GLY A 207 -22.96 24.36 3.54
N GLU A 208 -24.25 24.65 3.71
CA GLU A 208 -25.32 24.63 2.68
C GLU A 208 -25.02 25.38 1.37
N ASP A 209 -24.06 26.31 1.36
CA ASP A 209 -23.78 27.23 0.24
C ASP A 209 -22.56 26.84 -0.62
N GLY A 210 -22.08 25.60 -0.55
CA GLY A 210 -20.85 25.19 -1.23
C GLY A 210 -19.64 25.40 -0.32
N GLY A 211 -19.18 24.28 0.23
CA GLY A 211 -18.21 24.24 1.31
C GLY A 211 -16.79 24.66 0.93
N THR A 212 -15.87 24.35 1.84
CA THR A 212 -14.43 24.54 1.62
C THR A 212 -13.94 23.78 0.38
N SER A 213 -14.55 22.63 0.05
CA SER A 213 -14.20 21.84 -1.14
C SER A 213 -14.46 22.61 -2.43
N THR A 214 -15.65 23.21 -2.59
CA THR A 214 -16.01 23.95 -3.81
C THR A 214 -15.10 25.16 -4.01
N TRP A 215 -14.75 25.85 -2.92
CA TRP A 215 -13.78 26.95 -2.98
C TRP A 215 -12.37 26.47 -3.35
N ILE A 216 -11.93 25.29 -2.89
CA ILE A 216 -10.64 24.70 -3.31
C ILE A 216 -10.65 24.40 -4.80
N ASP A 217 -11.73 23.84 -5.34
CA ASP A 217 -11.85 23.54 -6.77
C ASP A 217 -11.83 24.82 -7.62
N GLU A 218 -12.51 25.89 -7.15
CA GLU A 218 -12.46 27.21 -7.76
C GLU A 218 -11.06 27.84 -7.68
N LEU A 219 -10.39 27.69 -6.53
CA LEU A 219 -9.02 28.16 -6.32
C LEU A 219 -8.04 27.43 -7.24
N GLU A 220 -8.16 26.11 -7.39
CA GLU A 220 -7.34 25.32 -8.30
C GLU A 220 -7.57 25.76 -9.76
N ASN A 221 -8.83 25.91 -10.16
CA ASN A 221 -9.18 26.37 -11.51
C ASN A 221 -8.63 27.78 -11.78
N THR A 222 -8.77 28.70 -10.83
CA THR A 222 -8.22 30.06 -10.95
C THR A 222 -6.69 30.07 -10.97
N MET A 223 -6.01 29.27 -10.15
CA MET A 223 -4.55 29.10 -10.17
C MET A 223 -4.04 28.47 -11.47
N SER A 224 -4.76 27.51 -12.05
CA SER A 224 -4.39 26.91 -13.35
C SER A 224 -4.42 27.92 -14.50
N ARG A 225 -5.26 28.97 -14.35
CA ARG A 225 -5.45 30.05 -15.33
C ARG A 225 -4.53 31.25 -15.08
N LEU A 226 -3.95 31.37 -13.89
CA LEU A 226 -2.83 32.28 -13.63
C LEU A 226 -1.62 31.71 -14.38
N GLN A 227 -1.44 32.12 -15.64
CA GLN A 227 -0.32 31.70 -16.49
C GLN A 227 1.00 31.74 -15.71
N ARG A 228 1.81 30.67 -15.88
CA ARG A 228 3.26 30.72 -15.71
C ARG A 228 3.82 31.71 -16.74
N GLU A 229 3.68 33.00 -16.50
CA GLU A 229 4.42 34.03 -17.23
C GLU A 229 5.90 33.86 -16.85
N LEU A 230 6.57 32.96 -17.58
CA LEU A 230 8.01 32.81 -17.63
C LEU A 230 8.59 33.97 -18.45
N ASP A 231 8.37 35.20 -18.00
CA ASP A 231 9.06 36.37 -18.56
C ASP A 231 10.25 36.69 -17.66
N GLY A 232 11.37 36.03 -17.96
CA GLY A 232 12.72 36.61 -17.91
C GLY A 232 13.34 37.03 -16.57
N ASN A 233 12.60 37.15 -15.48
CA ASN A 233 13.14 37.43 -14.15
C ASN A 233 12.58 36.42 -13.15
N GLY A 234 13.46 35.53 -12.69
CA GLY A 234 13.12 34.36 -11.90
C GLY A 234 12.52 34.69 -10.54
N ILE A 235 11.20 34.87 -10.48
CA ILE A 235 10.41 34.55 -9.30
C ILE A 235 9.55 33.35 -9.69
N SER A 236 10.18 32.19 -9.62
CA SER A 236 9.42 30.96 -9.44
C SER A 236 8.70 31.14 -8.11
N ILE A 237 7.38 31.38 -8.15
CA ILE A 237 6.51 31.11 -7.01
C ILE A 237 6.57 29.60 -6.85
N LEU A 238 7.66 29.15 -6.22
CA LEU A 238 7.78 27.84 -5.64
C LEU A 238 6.63 27.78 -4.66
N LEU A 239 5.56 27.11 -5.08
CA LEU A 239 4.62 26.45 -4.20
C LEU A 239 5.47 25.83 -3.09
N LEU A 240 5.41 26.47 -1.93
CA LEU A 240 6.04 26.01 -0.71
C LEU A 240 5.60 24.57 -0.54
N THR A 241 6.56 23.67 -0.74
CA THR A 241 6.53 22.34 -0.19
C THR A 241 6.60 22.51 1.33
N ILE A 242 5.44 22.55 1.96
CA ILE A 242 5.23 22.24 3.38
C ILE A 242 4.36 21.00 3.40
#